data_AF-A0A7C2MWD6-F1
#
_entry.id   AF-A0A7C2MWD6-F1
#
_cell.length_a   1.000
_cell.length_b   1.000
_cell.length_c   1.000
_cell.angle_alpha   90.00
_cell.angle_beta   90.00
_cell.angle_gamma   90.00
#
_symmetry.space_group_name_H-M   'P 1'
#
loop_
_entity.id
_entity.type
_entity.pdbx_description
1 polymer ?
#
loop_
_entity_poly.entity_id
_entity_poly.type
_entity_poly.pdbx_seq_one_letter_code
_entity_poly.pdbx_strand_id
1 'polypeptide(L)'
;DLSRVPENITALVFTVNSFTGQSFQQVENAYCRLIDQTNNQEIAKYNLSGQGAHTAQIMAKLYRHNGAWKMHAIGENSRGATFDDLVPLIIPNL
;
A
#
# COMPACT_ATOMS: atom_id res chain seq x y z
N ASP A 1 10.61 10.19 -6.08
CA ASP A 1 10.45 10.95 -7.33
C ASP A 1 9.83 10.06 -8.40
N LEU A 2 8.58 10.34 -8.77
CA LEU A 2 7.81 9.57 -9.74
C LEU A 2 8.19 9.86 -11.20
N SER A 3 8.91 10.97 -11.46
CA SER A 3 9.38 11.32 -12.81
C SER A 3 10.49 10.37 -13.32
N ARG A 4 11.18 9.70 -12.39
CA ARG A 4 12.26 8.74 -12.66
C ARG A 4 11.76 7.31 -12.91
N VAL A 5 10.47 7.06 -12.75
CA VAL A 5 9.88 5.73 -12.99
C VAL A 5 9.77 5.52 -14.51
N PRO A 6 10.34 4.45 -15.07
CA PRO A 6 10.27 4.17 -16.51
C PRO A 6 8.84 4.14 -17.06
N GLU A 7 8.67 4.48 -18.33
CA GLU A 7 7.33 4.58 -18.95
C GLU A 7 6.63 3.23 -19.09
N ASN A 8 7.38 2.12 -19.18
CA ASN A 8 6.83 0.78 -19.20
C ASN A 8 6.25 0.33 -17.85
N ILE A 9 6.49 1.07 -16.77
CA ILE A 9 5.87 0.82 -15.46
C ILE A 9 4.57 1.62 -15.37
N THR A 10 3.45 0.90 -15.37
CA THR A 10 2.09 1.48 -15.40
C THR A 10 1.48 1.68 -14.01
N ALA A 11 1.92 0.91 -13.02
CA ALA A 11 1.40 0.94 -11.66
C ALA A 11 2.49 0.69 -10.60
N LEU A 12 2.27 1.23 -9.40
CA LEU A 12 3.01 0.96 -8.17
C LEU A 12 2.00 0.59 -7.10
N VAL A 13 2.07 -0.63 -6.57
CA VAL A 13 1.17 -1.10 -5.51
C VAL A 13 1.88 -1.01 -4.17
N PHE A 14 1.19 -0.43 -3.18
CA PHE A 14 1.70 -0.26 -1.84
C PHE A 14 1.05 -1.26 -0.92
N THR A 15 1.86 -2.07 -0.24
CA THR A 15 1.42 -3.08 0.71
C THR A 15 2.14 -2.87 2.04
N VAL A 16 1.57 -3.42 3.10
CA VAL A 16 2.19 -3.47 4.41
C VAL A 16 1.97 -4.86 4.98
N ASN A 17 2.96 -5.40 5.67
CA ASN A 17 2.84 -6.67 6.36
C ASN A 17 3.74 -6.73 7.59
N SER A 18 3.34 -7.58 8.53
CA SER A 18 4.10 -7.92 9.71
C SER A 18 4.99 -9.13 9.41
N PHE A 19 6.29 -8.90 9.25
CA PHE A 19 7.26 -9.96 8.94
C PHE A 19 7.34 -11.02 10.05
N THR A 20 7.23 -10.59 11.31
CA THR A 20 7.28 -11.47 12.49
C THR A 20 5.91 -12.04 12.88
N GLY A 21 4.86 -11.80 12.08
CA GLY A 21 3.56 -12.47 12.21
C GLY A 21 2.61 -11.90 13.26
N GLN A 22 2.95 -10.81 13.95
CA GLN A 22 2.00 -10.12 14.83
C GLN A 22 0.84 -9.59 13.98
N SER A 23 -0.38 -9.80 14.45
CA SER A 23 -1.56 -9.24 13.82
C SER A 23 -1.67 -7.74 14.12
N PHE A 24 -2.33 -6.97 13.25
CA PHE A 24 -2.53 -5.54 13.48
C PHE A 24 -3.46 -5.23 14.68
N GLN A 25 -4.15 -6.24 15.24
CA GLN A 25 -4.78 -6.16 16.57
C GLN A 25 -3.79 -5.88 17.70
N GLN A 26 -2.55 -6.37 17.58
CA GLN A 26 -1.52 -6.30 18.62
C GLN A 26 -0.56 -5.13 18.44
N VAL A 27 -0.64 -4.44 17.30
CA VAL A 27 0.26 -3.33 16.96
C VAL A 27 -0.47 -2.01 17.21
N GLU A 28 -0.11 -1.35 18.31
CA GLU A 28 -0.59 -0.01 18.61
C GLU A 28 0.06 1.03 17.69
N ASN A 29 -0.68 2.09 17.38
CA ASN A 29 -0.22 3.22 16.55
C ASN A 29 0.31 2.81 15.16
N ALA A 30 -0.16 1.68 14.63
CA ALA A 30 0.08 1.30 13.24
C ALA A 30 -0.75 2.18 12.30
N TYR A 31 -0.08 2.95 11.44
CA TYR A 31 -0.72 3.69 10.36
C TYR A 31 0.24 3.85 9.18
N CYS A 32 -0.33 4.02 7.98
CA CYS A 32 0.41 4.32 6.76
C CYS A 32 -0.09 5.63 6.16
N ARG A 33 0.81 6.42 5.56
CA ARG A 33 0.46 7.66 4.89
C ARG A 33 1.14 7.74 3.53
N LEU A 34 0.39 8.25 2.56
CA LEU A 34 0.92 8.67 1.27
C LEU A 34 0.95 10.20 1.25
N ILE A 35 2.14 10.77 1.05
CA ILE A 35 2.35 12.21 1.07
C ILE A 35 2.97 12.63 -0.26
N ASP A 36 2.43 13.66 -0.88
CA ASP A 36 3.07 14.34 -2.00
C ASP A 36 4.18 15.24 -1.45
N GLN A 37 5.43 14.93 -1.76
CA GLN A 37 6.59 15.68 -1.28
C GLN A 37 6.75 17.06 -1.93
N THR A 38 6.04 17.35 -3.03
CA THR A 38 6.15 18.64 -3.72
C THR A 38 5.42 19.77 -2.98
N ASN A 39 4.34 19.43 -2.28
CA ASN A 39 3.47 20.36 -1.56
C ASN A 39 3.16 19.92 -0.12
N ASN A 40 3.76 18.82 0.35
CA ASN A 40 3.52 18.19 1.66
C ASN A 40 2.06 17.76 1.91
N GLN A 41 1.26 17.61 0.86
CA GLN A 41 -0.13 17.21 1.00
C GLN A 41 -0.25 15.72 1.33
N GLU A 42 -0.98 15.39 2.39
CA GLU A 42 -1.38 14.02 2.71
C GLU A 42 -2.46 13.57 1.71
N ILE A 43 -2.09 12.68 0.80
CA ILE A 43 -2.98 12.13 -0.24
C ILE A 43 -3.88 11.05 0.35
N ALA A 44 -3.35 10.24 1.28
CA ALA A 44 -4.10 9.21 1.99
C ALA A 44 -3.47 8.90 3.35
N LYS A 45 -4.32 8.46 4.28
CA LYS A 45 -3.92 7.92 5.58
C LYS A 45 -4.76 6.71 5.92
N TYR A 46 -4.10 5.62 6.28
CA TYR A 46 -4.71 4.37 6.69
C TYR A 46 -4.37 4.10 8.15
N ASN A 47 -5.38 3.92 8.98
CA ASN A 47 -5.19 3.46 10.36
C ASN A 47 -5.28 1.93 10.39
N LEU A 48 -4.18 1.29 10.76
CA LEU A 48 -4.04 -0.16 10.85
C LEU A 48 -4.23 -0.66 12.29
N SER A 49 -4.12 0.24 13.27
CA SER A 49 -4.18 -0.11 14.70
C SER A 49 -5.51 -0.78 15.02
N GLY A 50 -5.47 -1.99 15.59
CA GLY A 50 -6.67 -2.69 16.03
C GLY A 50 -7.52 -3.29 14.91
N GLN A 51 -7.07 -3.25 13.64
CA GLN A 51 -7.90 -3.60 12.47
C GLN A 51 -8.25 -5.10 12.33
N GLY A 52 -7.69 -6.00 13.15
CA GLY A 52 -8.09 -7.40 13.14
C GLY A 52 -6.94 -8.39 13.29
N ALA A 53 -7.25 -9.67 13.14
CA ALA A 53 -6.30 -10.78 13.22
C ALA A 53 -5.48 -10.97 11.92
N HIS A 54 -5.44 -9.96 11.05
CA HIS A 54 -4.70 -10.00 9.80
C HIS A 54 -3.29 -9.43 10.01
N THR A 55 -2.35 -9.90 9.18
CA THR A 55 -0.92 -9.55 9.29
C THR A 55 -0.44 -8.73 8.11
N ALA A 56 -1.28 -8.51 7.10
CA ALA A 56 -0.96 -7.72 5.92
C ALA A 56 -2.18 -6.95 5.40
N GLN A 57 -1.93 -5.92 4.59
CA GLN A 57 -2.96 -5.19 3.85
C GLN A 57 -2.38 -4.65 2.54
N ILE A 58 -3.18 -4.72 1.46
CA ILE A 58 -2.92 -4.05 0.20
C ILE A 58 -3.56 -2.67 0.29
N MET A 59 -2.75 -1.62 0.35
CA MET A 59 -3.18 -0.29 0.80
C MET A 59 -3.81 0.49 -0.34
N ALA A 60 -3.03 0.69 -1.40
CA ALA A 60 -3.36 1.57 -2.51
C ALA A 60 -2.47 1.23 -3.71
N LYS A 61 -2.84 1.77 -4.86
CA LYS A 61 -1.96 1.83 -6.02
C LYS A 61 -1.83 3.25 -6.53
N LEU A 62 -0.63 3.58 -6.98
CA LEU A 62 -0.43 4.67 -7.93
C LEU A 62 -0.45 4.08 -9.33
N TYR A 63 -1.14 4.73 -10.26
CA TYR A 63 -1.23 4.27 -11.65
C TYR A 63 -1.16 5.45 -12.61
N ARG A 64 -0.64 5.21 -13.81
CA ARG A 64 -0.61 6.22 -14.88
C ARG A 64 -1.99 6.33 -15.52
N HIS A 65 -2.47 7.56 -15.65
CA HIS A 65 -3.70 7.87 -16.37
C HIS A 65 -3.52 9.19 -17.13
N ASN A 66 -3.56 9.13 -18.46
CA ASN A 66 -3.32 10.27 -19.36
C ASN A 66 -2.01 11.01 -19.07
N GLY A 67 -0.92 10.25 -18.84
CA GLY A 67 0.41 10.82 -18.59
C GLY A 67 0.65 11.35 -17.17
N ALA A 68 -0.37 11.34 -16.30
CA ALA A 68 -0.25 11.73 -14.90
C ALA A 68 -0.36 10.53 -13.96
N TRP A 69 0.33 10.58 -12.82
CA TRP A 69 0.14 9.63 -11.73
C TRP A 69 -1.15 9.95 -10.97
N LYS A 70 -2.00 8.94 -10.79
CA LYS A 70 -3.21 8.98 -9.96
C LYS A 70 -3.11 7.95 -8.86
N MET A 71 -3.85 8.18 -7.77
CA MET A 71 -3.95 7.25 -6.64
C MET A 71 -5.32 6.57 -6.63
N HIS A 72 -5.32 5.27 -6.34
CA HIS A 72 -6.53 4.50 -6.05
C HIS A 72 -6.34 3.74 -4.73
N ALA A 73 -7.23 3.98 -3.77
CA ALA A 73 -7.25 3.29 -2.48
C ALA A 73 -7.83 1.87 -2.64
N ILE A 74 -7.20 0.88 -2.02
CA ILE A 74 -7.61 -0.54 -2.09
C ILE A 74 -8.10 -1.00 -0.71
N GLY A 75 -7.26 -1.00 0.32
CA GLY A 75 -7.63 -1.35 1.69
C GLY A 75 -7.99 -2.83 1.91
N GLU A 76 -7.38 -3.75 1.15
CA GLU A 76 -7.70 -5.17 1.21
C GLU A 76 -6.86 -5.89 2.29
N ASN A 77 -7.52 -6.42 3.32
CA ASN A 77 -6.86 -7.15 4.41
C ASN A 77 -6.35 -8.53 3.95
N SER A 78 -5.19 -8.93 4.44
CA SER A 78 -4.52 -10.17 4.02
C SER A 78 -3.69 -10.82 5.13
N ARG A 79 -3.19 -12.03 4.87
CA ARG A 79 -2.19 -12.72 5.67
C ARG A 79 -0.99 -13.05 4.79
N GLY A 80 0.19 -12.66 5.25
CA GLY A 80 1.46 -12.90 4.58
C GLY A 80 2.58 -12.27 5.39
N ALA A 81 3.74 -12.91 5.42
CA ALA A 81 4.93 -12.41 6.12
C ALA A 81 5.93 -11.77 5.14
N THR A 82 5.79 -12.02 3.85
CA THR A 82 6.69 -11.54 2.80
C THR A 82 5.92 -10.99 1.61
N PHE A 83 6.63 -10.29 0.72
CA PHE A 83 6.06 -9.84 -0.55
C PHE A 83 5.54 -11.02 -1.38
N ASP A 84 6.27 -12.13 -1.43
CA ASP A 84 5.90 -13.32 -2.22
C ASP A 84 4.52 -13.86 -1.81
N ASP A 85 4.21 -13.83 -0.51
CA ASP A 85 2.89 -14.22 0.01
C ASP A 85 1.76 -13.30 -0.49
N LEU A 86 2.09 -12.03 -0.79
CA LEU A 86 1.13 -11.02 -1.20
C LEU A 86 0.98 -10.93 -2.72
N VAL A 87 1.89 -11.50 -3.51
CA VAL A 87 1.85 -11.44 -4.98
C VAL A 87 0.49 -11.82 -5.56
N PRO A 88 -0.19 -12.90 -5.12
CA PRO A 88 -1.51 -13.27 -5.66
C PRO A 88 -2.58 -12.19 -5.47
N LEU A 89 -2.46 -11.34 -4.46
CA LEU A 89 -3.37 -10.25 -4.15
C LEU A 89 -2.96 -8.92 -4.82
N ILE A 90 -1.68 -8.80 -5.17
CA ILE A 90 -1.15 -7.64 -5.90
C ILE A 90 -1.52 -7.73 -7.38
N ILE A 91 -1.41 -8.90 -8.01
CA ILE A 91 -1.60 -9.07 -9.45
C ILE A 91 -2.96 -8.52 -9.96
N PRO A 92 -4.11 -8.77 -9.30
CA PRO A 92 -5.39 -8.22 -9.73
C PRO A 92 -5.47 -6.69 -9.71
N ASN A 93 -4.54 -6.02 -9.02
CA ASN A 93 -4.49 -4.58 -8.87
C ASN A 93 -3.56 -3.89 -9.88
N LEU A 94 -2.82 -4.65 -10.71
CA LEU A 94 -1.92 -4.10 -11.72
C LEU A 94 -2.63 -3.53 -12.95
#